data_AF-A0A7K1UAG5-F1
#
_entry.id   AF-A0A7K1UAG5-F1
#
_cell.length_a   1.000
_cell.length_b   1.000
_cell.length_c   1.000
_cell.angle_alpha   90.00
_cell.angle_beta   90.00
_cell.angle_gamma   90.00
#
_symmetry.space_group_name_H-M   'P 1'
#
loop_
_entity.id
_entity.type
_entity.pdbx_description
1 polymer ?
#
loop_
_entity_poly.entity_id
_entity_poly.type
_entity_poly.pdbx_seq_one_letter_code
_entity_poly.pdbx_strand_id
1 'polypeptide(L)' 'MAIKYPLNFTTESGIKAHVNQIDRHTFEFDTESLNGVKDKFTWTEKGDDSRASSDGVIPSKRMDVLTTFWQLQAQY' A
#
# COMPACT_ATOMS: atom_id res chain seq x y z
N MET A 1 -0.50 14.97 -12.55
CA MET A 1 0.90 15.12 -12.05
C MET A 1 1.37 13.72 -11.67
N ALA A 2 2.54 13.23 -12.10
CA ALA A 2 2.95 11.87 -11.74
C ALA A 2 3.31 11.76 -10.24
N ILE A 3 2.85 10.70 -9.56
CA ILE A 3 3.32 10.36 -8.21
C ILE A 3 4.82 10.10 -8.24
N LYS A 4 5.53 10.69 -7.29
CA LYS A 4 6.95 10.42 -7.07
C LYS A 4 7.09 9.38 -5.97
N TYR A 5 7.80 8.29 -6.27
CA TYR A 5 8.19 7.28 -5.31
C TYR A 5 9.62 7.55 -4.78
N PRO A 6 9.94 7.22 -3.52
CA PRO A 6 9.05 6.62 -2.52
C PRO A 6 7.93 7.56 -2.06
N LEU A 7 6.73 7.01 -1.90
CA LEU A 7 5.56 7.72 -1.38
C LEU A 7 5.39 7.39 0.10
N ASN A 8 5.21 8.41 0.94
CA ASN A 8 4.93 8.25 2.36
C ASN A 8 3.56 8.84 2.67
N PHE A 9 2.73 8.09 3.39
CA PHE A 9 1.46 8.60 3.89
C PHE A 9 1.08 7.96 5.22
N THR A 10 0.05 8.50 5.86
CA THR A 10 -0.55 7.93 7.07
C THR A 10 -2.05 7.78 6.83
N THR A 11 -2.59 6.59 7.07
CA THR A 11 -4.03 6.33 6.94
C THR A 11 -4.81 7.01 8.06
N GLU A 12 -6.13 7.13 7.90
CA GLU A 12 -7.01 7.64 8.96
C GLU A 12 -6.94 6.81 10.25
N SER A 13 -6.68 5.50 10.13
CA SER A 13 -6.47 4.60 11.27
C SER A 13 -5.10 4.79 11.95
N GLY A 14 -4.28 5.74 11.50
CA GLY A 14 -2.96 6.03 12.04
C GLY A 14 -1.87 5.04 11.61
N ILE A 15 -2.07 4.30 10.51
CA ILE A 15 -1.06 3.40 9.96
C ILE A 15 -0.13 4.22 9.08
N LYS A 16 1.16 4.25 9.41
CA LYS A 16 2.19 4.85 8.55
C LYS A 16 2.53 3.86 7.45
N ALA A 17 2.56 4.33 6.22
CA ALA A 17 2.92 3.53 5.06
C ALA A 17 4.04 4.21 4.28
N HIS A 18 5.05 3.42 3.96
CA HIS A 18 6.13 3.76 3.04
C HIS A 18 5.99 2.86 1.81
N VAL A 19 5.79 3.47 0.65
CA VAL A 19 5.50 2.76 -0.60
C VAL A 19 6.63 2.99 -1.60
N ASN A 20 7.26 1.90 -1.99
CA ASN A 20 8.24 1.87 -3.06
C ASN A 20 7.60 1.29 -4.32
N GLN A 21 7.82 1.93 -5.46
CA GLN A 21 7.44 1.34 -6.75
C GLN A 21 8.57 0.43 -7.21
N ILE A 22 8.28 -0.86 -7.39
CA ILE A 22 9.22 -1.84 -7.96
C ILE A 22 9.15 -1.77 -9.49
N ASP A 23 7.93 -1.80 -10.04
CA ASP A 23 7.66 -1.67 -11.47
C ASP A 23 6.35 -0.89 -11.70
N ARG A 24 5.91 -0.76 -12.95
CA ARG A 24 4.70 0.00 -13.31
C ARG A 24 3.44 -0.42 -12.52
N HIS A 25 3.36 -1.69 -12.12
CA HIS A 25 2.19 -2.31 -11.49
C HIS A 25 2.49 -2.93 -10.12
N THR A 26 3.76 -3.02 -9.74
CA THR A 26 4.17 -3.65 -8.48
C THR A 26 4.71 -2.62 -7.51
N PHE A 27 4.17 -2.66 -6.29
CA PHE A 27 4.48 -1.75 -5.20
C PHE A 27 4.84 -2.54 -3.95
N GLU A 28 5.88 -2.11 -3.26
CA GLU A 28 6.26 -2.62 -1.95
C GLU A 28 5.78 -1.66 -0.87
N PHE A 29 5.09 -2.19 0.13
CA PHE A 29 4.57 -1.45 1.26
C PHE A 29 5.30 -1.89 2.53
N ASP A 30 5.91 -0.93 3.20
CA ASP A 30 6.39 -1.05 4.57
C ASP A 30 5.44 -0.23 5.46
N THR A 31 4.74 -0.91 6.37
CA THR A 31 3.70 -0.30 7.20
C THR A 31 3.99 -0.44 8.68
N GLU A 32 3.57 0.55 9.46
CA GLU A 32 3.69 0.56 10.91
C GLU A 32 2.42 1.13 11.53
N SER A 33 1.70 0.33 12.32
CA SER A 33 0.52 0.80 13.05
C SER A 33 0.88 1.45 14.38
N LEU A 34 -0.06 2.22 14.95
CA LEU A 34 0.11 2.97 16.22
C LEU A 34 0.63 2.13 17.41
N ASN A 35 0.33 0.83 17.43
CA ASN A 35 0.80 -0.10 18.45
C ASN A 35 2.21 -0.65 18.19
N GLY A 36 2.94 -0.12 17.20
CA GLY A 36 4.29 -0.54 16.83
C GLY A 36 4.36 -1.83 16.00
N VAL A 37 3.23 -2.42 15.63
CA VAL A 37 3.22 -3.59 14.72
C VAL A 37 3.65 -3.13 13.33
N LYS A 38 4.72 -3.74 12.84
CA LYS A 38 5.25 -3.55 11.50
C LYS A 38 4.80 -4.68 10.59
N ASP A 39 4.51 -4.34 9.36
CA ASP A 39 4.12 -5.31 8.33
C ASP A 39 4.67 -4.87 6.98
N LYS A 40 5.21 -5.83 6.22
CA LYS A 40 5.80 -5.59 4.90
C LYS A 40 5.12 -6.51 3.90
N PHE A 41 4.63 -5.95 2.81
CA PHE A 41 3.99 -6.72 1.75
C PHE A 41 4.20 -6.09 0.39
N THR A 42 4.22 -6.94 -0.63
CA THR A 42 4.19 -6.50 -2.02
C THR A 42 2.77 -6.60 -2.53
N TRP A 43 2.32 -5.58 -3.25
CA TRP A 43 1.03 -5.55 -3.92
C TRP A 43 1.26 -5.31 -5.41
N THR A 44 0.73 -6.21 -6.23
CA THR A 44 0.77 -6.06 -7.68
C THR A 44 -0.64 -5.81 -8.20
N GLU A 45 -0.80 -4.68 -8.88
CA GLU A 45 -1.99 -4.29 -9.61
C GLU A 45 -2.01 -4.96 -10.99
N LYS A 46 -2.67 -6.12 -11.15
CA LYS A 46 -2.84 -6.77 -12.45
C LYS A 46 -4.30 -6.74 -12.89
N GLY A 47 -4.76 -5.60 -13.39
CA GLY A 47 -6.11 -5.46 -13.95
C GLY A 47 -7.18 -5.82 -12.91
N ASP A 48 -8.03 -6.81 -13.21
CA ASP A 48 -9.09 -7.29 -12.30
C ASP A 48 -8.59 -8.18 -11.15
N ASP A 49 -7.31 -8.60 -11.16
CA ASP A 49 -6.73 -9.47 -10.14
C ASP A 49 -5.65 -8.71 -9.34
N SER A 50 -5.97 -8.40 -8.10
CA SER A 50 -5.04 -7.75 -7.17
C SER A 50 -4.49 -8.81 -6.21
N ARG A 51 -3.17 -9.04 -6.29
CA ARG A 51 -2.50 -10.05 -5.46
C ARG A 51 -1.53 -9.39 -4.49
N ALA A 52 -1.74 -9.62 -3.20
CA ALA A 52 -0.71 -9.40 -2.20
C ALA A 52 0.26 -10.61 -2.18
N SER A 53 1.46 -10.42 -1.65
CA SER A 53 2.41 -11.51 -1.44
C SER A 53 1.97 -12.57 -0.40
N SER A 54 0.84 -12.37 0.28
CA SER A 54 0.16 -13.39 1.11
C SER A 54 -0.88 -14.15 0.29
N ASP A 55 -1.29 -15.34 0.74
CA ASP A 55 -2.15 -16.37 0.09
C ASP A 55 -3.56 -15.91 -0.39
N GLY A 56 -3.69 -14.76 -1.06
CA GLY A 56 -4.94 -14.12 -1.47
C GLY A 56 -5.70 -13.42 -0.33
N VAL A 57 -5.32 -13.65 0.93
CA VAL A 57 -5.95 -13.00 2.09
C VAL A 57 -5.20 -11.71 2.42
N ILE A 58 -5.91 -10.57 2.34
CA ILE A 58 -5.40 -9.24 2.68
C ILE A 58 -5.93 -8.88 4.09
N PRO A 59 -5.07 -8.78 5.12
CA PRO A 59 -5.47 -8.27 6.43
C PRO A 59 -6.12 -6.89 6.36
N SER A 60 -7.08 -6.60 7.23
CA SER A 60 -7.83 -5.33 7.25
C SER A 60 -6.91 -4.09 7.30
N LYS A 61 -5.79 -4.16 8.03
CA LYS A 61 -4.77 -3.11 8.07
C LYS A 61 -4.13 -2.83 6.71
N ARG A 62 -3.86 -3.86 5.91
CA ARG A 62 -3.33 -3.71 4.55
C ARG A 62 -4.39 -3.09 3.63
N MET A 63 -5.66 -3.45 3.81
CA MET A 63 -6.77 -2.88 3.02
C MET A 63 -6.93 -1.37 3.25
N ASP A 64 -6.79 -0.89 4.49
CA ASP A 64 -6.82 0.53 4.83
C ASP A 64 -5.69 1.31 4.11
N VAL A 65 -4.48 0.73 4.13
CA VAL A 65 -3.31 1.28 3.45
C VAL A 65 -3.52 1.31 1.92
N LEU A 66 -4.02 0.21 1.33
CA LEU A 66 -4.30 0.13 -0.10
C LEU A 66 -5.40 1.11 -0.53
N THR A 67 -6.46 1.25 0.25
CA THR A 67 -7.56 2.19 -0.03
C THR A 67 -7.04 3.63 -0.05
N THR A 68 -6.25 4.01 0.96
CA THR A 68 -5.62 5.34 1.02
C THR A 68 -4.67 5.55 -0.16
N PHE A 69 -3.88 4.53 -0.51
CA PHE A 69 -2.98 4.59 -1.66
C PHE A 69 -3.71 4.82 -2.98
N TRP A 70 -4.81 4.10 -3.24
CA TRP A 70 -5.61 4.30 -4.45
C TRP A 70 -6.27 5.68 -4.52
N GLN A 71 -6.74 6.20 -3.39
CA GLN A 71 -7.27 7.56 -3.33
C GLN A 71 -6.21 8.60 -3.68
N LEU A 72 -4.98 8.40 -3.20
CA LEU A 72 -3.85 9.25 -3.58
C LEU A 72 -3.56 9.10 -5.09
N GLN A 73 -3.48 7.88 -5.61
CA GLN A 73 -3.28 7.65 -7.05
C GLN A 73 -4.35 8.32 -7.93
N ALA A 74 -5.62 8.31 -7.51
CA ALA A 74 -6.70 8.93 -8.26
C ALA A 74 -6.66 10.47 -8.27
N GLN A 75 -5.96 11.09 -7.31
CA GLN A 75 -5.83 12.55 -7.23
C GLN A 75 -4.72 13.12 -8.13
N TYR A 76 -3.83 12.28 -8.67
CA TYR A 76 -2.62 12.67 -9.38
C TYR A 76 -2.68 12.34 -10.87
#